data_AF-A0A0F8IRY6-F1
#
_entry.id   AF-A0A0F8IRY6-F1
#
_cell.length_a   1.000
_cell.length_b   1.000
_cell.length_c   1.000
_cell.angle_alpha   90.00
_cell.angle_beta   90.00
_cell.angle_gamma   90.00
#
_symmetry.space_group_name_H-M   'P 1'
#
loop_
_entity.id
_entity.type
_entity.pdbx_description
1 polymer ?
#
loop_
_entity_poly.entity_id
_entity_poly.type
_entity_poly.pdbx_seq_one_letter_code
_entity_poly.pdbx_strand_id
1 'polypeptide(L)'
;MSIQTMKKELLELKRAAALENKNSEDYRIKNMTDEELQDEIDRDLKKLGFKSQADFIEAAKNFVLVHDPGANVTHDYAIEKRFFELTEDFKVFEEFLRKYSILELEQ
;
A
#
# COMPACT_ATOMS: atom_id res chain seq x y z
N MET A 1 -1.28 34.77 21.58
CA MET A 1 -1.58 33.38 21.15
C MET A 1 -0.42 32.50 21.62
N SER A 2 -0.66 31.36 22.26
CA SER A 2 0.42 30.53 22.80
C SER A 2 1.01 29.60 21.73
N ILE A 3 2.29 29.24 21.86
CA ILE A 3 2.96 28.27 20.96
C ILE A 3 2.21 26.93 20.95
N GLN A 4 1.61 26.53 22.08
CA GLN A 4 0.81 25.30 22.18
C GLN A 4 -0.49 25.38 21.37
N THR A 5 -1.15 26.54 21.37
CA THR A 5 -2.36 26.81 20.58
C THR A 5 -2.06 26.71 19.08
N MET A 6 -0.97 27.35 18.63
CA MET A 6 -0.55 27.37 17.23
C MET A 6 -0.14 25.97 16.72
N LYS A 7 0.51 25.16 17.56
CA LYS A 7 0.82 23.76 17.26
C LYS A 7 -0.44 22.91 17.08
N LYS A 8 -1.47 23.12 17.91
CA LYS A 8 -2.74 22.40 17.81
C LYS A 8 -3.49 22.75 16.53
N GLU A 9 -3.59 24.03 16.20
CA GLU A 9 -4.23 24.50 14.96
C GLU A 9 -3.52 23.96 13.71
N LEU A 10 -2.19 23.95 13.69
CA LEU A 10 -1.42 23.34 12.60
C LEU A 10 -1.67 21.83 12.47
N LEU A 11 -1.83 21.12 13.58
CA LEU A 11 -2.16 19.69 13.56
C LEU A 11 -3.57 19.43 13.02
N GLU A 12 -4.54 20.25 13.41
CA GLU A 12 -5.92 20.17 12.92
C GLU A 12 -6.01 20.47 11.41
N LEU A 13 -5.28 21.48 10.93
CA LEU A 13 -5.19 21.78 9.50
C LEU A 13 -4.58 20.63 8.70
N LYS A 14 -3.50 20.02 9.20
CA LYS A 14 -2.89 18.85 8.55
C LYS A 14 -3.85 17.66 8.47
N ARG A 15 -4.65 17.42 9.52
CA ARG A 15 -5.68 16.36 9.53
C ARG A 15 -6.80 16.64 8.55
N ALA A 16 -7.28 17.89 8.48
CA ALA A 16 -8.32 18.30 7.54
C ALA A 16 -7.85 18.12 6.08
N ALA A 17 -6.63 18.57 5.76
CA ALA A 17 -6.05 18.41 4.43
C ALA A 17 -5.86 16.92 4.05
N ALA A 18 -5.40 16.09 4.98
CA ALA A 18 -5.28 14.64 4.75
C ALA A 18 -6.64 13.98 4.49
N LEU A 19 -7.69 14.40 5.21
CA LEU A 19 -9.04 13.88 5.03
C LEU A 19 -9.65 14.32 3.69
N GLU A 20 -9.43 15.57 3.28
CA GLU A 20 -9.87 16.09 1.99
C GLU A 20 -9.18 15.36 0.83
N ASN A 21 -7.86 15.14 0.93
CA ASN A 21 -7.11 14.34 -0.04
C ASN A 21 -7.68 12.92 -0.16
N LYS A 22 -7.89 12.25 0.98
CA LYS A 22 -8.47 10.90 1.00
C LYS A 22 -9.84 10.86 0.34
N ASN A 23 -10.73 11.78 0.69
CA ASN A 23 -12.06 11.85 0.10
C ASN A 23 -12.02 12.12 -1.41
N SER A 24 -11.07 12.95 -1.87
CA SER A 24 -10.88 13.22 -3.29
C SER A 24 -10.34 12.01 -4.04
N GLU A 25 -9.43 11.25 -3.45
CA GLU A 25 -8.92 9.99 -4.03
C GLU A 25 -10.04 8.95 -4.11
N ASP A 26 -10.81 8.76 -3.04
CA ASP A 26 -11.95 7.83 -3.01
C ASP A 26 -13.01 8.21 -4.07
N TYR A 27 -13.28 9.51 -4.27
CA TYR A 27 -14.19 9.97 -5.32
C TYR A 27 -13.63 9.72 -6.72
N ARG A 28 -12.33 9.92 -6.92
CA ARG A 28 -11.68 9.68 -8.21
C ARG A 28 -11.76 8.21 -8.60
N ILE A 29 -11.35 7.32 -7.69
CA ILE A 29 -11.39 5.86 -7.89
C ILE A 29 -12.82 5.37 -8.16
N LYS A 30 -13.81 5.89 -7.43
CA LYS A 30 -15.22 5.51 -7.61
C LYS A 30 -15.79 5.83 -9.00
N ASN A 31 -15.22 6.80 -9.70
CA ASN A 31 -15.67 7.22 -11.03
C ASN A 31 -14.82 6.64 -12.17
N MET A 32 -13.82 5.81 -11.87
CA MET A 32 -13.01 5.14 -12.87
C MET A 32 -13.72 3.90 -13.40
N THR A 33 -13.54 3.62 -14.68
CA THR A 33 -13.88 2.33 -15.27
C THR A 33 -12.92 1.24 -14.79
N ASP A 34 -13.31 -0.03 -14.92
CA ASP A 34 -12.45 -1.16 -14.54
C ASP A 34 -11.11 -1.14 -15.30
N GLU A 35 -11.10 -0.71 -16.57
CA GLU A 35 -9.88 -0.56 -17.38
C GLU A 35 -8.97 0.56 -16.83
N GLU A 36 -9.53 1.73 -16.53
CA GLU A 36 -8.76 2.83 -15.96
C GLU A 36 -8.19 2.49 -14.58
N LEU A 37 -8.96 1.75 -13.78
CA LEU A 37 -8.53 1.30 -12.46
C LEU A 37 -7.36 0.32 -12.59
N GLN A 38 -7.44 -0.62 -13.54
CA GLN A 38 -6.36 -1.56 -13.81
C GLN A 38 -5.09 -0.82 -14.29
N ASP A 39 -5.23 0.16 -15.18
CA ASP A 39 -4.11 0.99 -15.65
C ASP A 39 -3.45 1.79 -14.52
N GLU A 40 -4.21 2.25 -13.53
CA GLU A 40 -3.66 2.88 -12.33
C GLU A 40 -2.91 1.89 -11.45
N ILE A 41 -3.50 0.73 -11.18
CA ILE A 41 -2.87 -0.34 -10.41
C ILE A 41 -1.54 -0.73 -11.06
N ASP A 42 -1.53 -0.97 -12.37
CA ASP A 42 -0.32 -1.36 -13.11
C ASP A 42 0.75 -0.26 -13.07
N ARG A 43 0.33 1.01 -13.14
CA ARG A 43 1.25 2.16 -13.03
C ARG A 43 1.88 2.25 -11.64
N ASP A 44 1.09 2.06 -10.59
CA ASP A 44 1.57 2.14 -9.21
C ASP A 44 2.44 0.93 -8.85
N LEU A 45 2.07 -0.27 -9.28
CA LEU A 45 2.91 -1.46 -9.18
C LEU A 45 4.27 -1.27 -9.86
N LYS A 46 4.29 -0.63 -11.03
CA LYS A 46 5.54 -0.30 -11.72
C LYS A 46 6.40 0.70 -10.93
N LYS A 47 5.80 1.72 -10.32
CA LYS A 47 6.53 2.65 -9.42
C LYS A 47 7.11 1.93 -8.21
N LEU A 48 6.41 0.92 -7.72
CA LEU A 48 6.84 0.07 -6.62
C LEU A 48 7.83 -1.03 -7.06
N GLY A 49 8.21 -1.08 -8.34
CA GLY A 49 9.22 -2.02 -8.85
C GLY A 49 8.71 -3.41 -9.21
N PHE A 50 7.40 -3.59 -9.41
CA PHE A 50 6.80 -4.85 -9.86
C PHE A 50 6.49 -4.81 -11.36
N LYS A 51 6.61 -5.97 -12.03
CA LYS A 51 6.39 -6.06 -13.48
C LYS A 51 4.92 -6.16 -13.86
N SER A 52 4.10 -6.71 -12.97
CA SER A 52 2.66 -6.91 -13.18
C SER A 52 1.98 -7.16 -11.84
N GLN A 53 0.65 -7.14 -11.82
CA GLN A 53 -0.13 -7.55 -10.66
C GLN A 53 0.13 -9.00 -10.26
N ALA A 54 0.34 -9.91 -11.22
CA ALA A 54 0.67 -11.30 -10.93
C ALA A 54 2.01 -11.44 -10.19
N ASP A 55 3.02 -10.67 -10.60
CA ASP A 55 4.34 -10.61 -9.97
C ASP A 55 4.25 -10.10 -8.52
N PHE A 56 3.46 -9.04 -8.30
CA PHE A 56 3.15 -8.55 -6.95
C PHE A 56 2.44 -9.59 -6.09
N ILE A 57 1.40 -10.26 -6.61
CA ILE A 57 0.65 -11.29 -5.88
C ILE A 57 1.58 -12.45 -5.51
N GLU A 58 2.46 -12.89 -6.40
CA GLU A 58 3.43 -13.94 -6.11
C GLU A 58 4.44 -13.52 -5.03
N ALA A 59 4.93 -12.27 -5.08
CA ALA A 59 5.76 -11.70 -4.04
C ALA A 59 5.03 -11.67 -2.68
N ALA A 60 3.79 -11.20 -2.65
CA ALA A 60 2.97 -11.15 -1.43
C ALA A 60 2.71 -12.56 -0.86
N LYS A 61 2.44 -13.55 -1.72
CA LYS A 61 2.33 -14.98 -1.34
C LYS A 61 3.61 -15.46 -0.64
N ASN A 62 4.75 -15.25 -1.27
CA ASN A 62 6.04 -15.66 -0.73
C ASN A 62 6.36 -14.96 0.59
N PHE A 63 6.02 -13.67 0.70
CA PHE A 63 6.18 -12.90 1.93
C PHE A 63 5.34 -13.49 3.07
N VAL A 64 4.04 -13.73 2.83
CA VAL A 64 3.14 -14.32 3.84
C VAL A 64 3.65 -15.69 4.28
N LEU A 65 4.07 -16.55 3.36
CA LEU A 65 4.57 -17.89 3.71
C LEU A 65 5.87 -17.86 4.53
N VAL A 66 6.71 -16.84 4.36
CA VAL A 66 7.95 -16.67 5.15
C VAL A 66 7.64 -16.16 6.55
N HIS A 67 6.74 -15.19 6.68
CA HIS A 67 6.43 -14.55 7.97
C HIS A 67 5.35 -15.29 8.77
N ASP A 68 4.51 -16.06 8.11
CA ASP A 68 3.46 -16.89 8.72
C ASP A 68 3.31 -18.23 7.97
N PRO A 69 4.29 -19.14 8.09
CA PRO A 69 4.27 -20.45 7.41
C PRO A 69 3.12 -21.36 7.86
N GLY A 70 2.45 -21.04 8.98
CA GLY A 70 1.26 -21.73 9.47
C GLY A 70 -0.05 -21.18 8.91
N ALA A 71 0.00 -20.07 8.16
CA ALA A 71 -1.18 -19.52 7.51
C ALA A 71 -1.73 -20.55 6.51
N ASN A 72 -2.95 -21.02 6.76
CA ASN A 72 -3.65 -21.94 5.86
C ASN A 72 -4.23 -21.17 4.66
N VAL A 73 -3.35 -20.50 3.91
CA VAL A 73 -3.68 -19.68 2.74
C VAL A 73 -3.88 -20.59 1.54
N THR A 74 -5.07 -21.15 1.46
CA THR A 74 -5.49 -22.05 0.37
C THR A 74 -6.06 -21.30 -0.82
N HIS A 75 -6.33 -19.99 -0.68
CA HIS A 75 -6.97 -19.14 -1.70
C HIS A 75 -6.32 -17.76 -1.74
N ASP A 76 -6.29 -17.13 -2.92
CA ASP A 76 -5.65 -15.83 -3.16
C ASP A 76 -6.22 -14.71 -2.28
N TYR A 77 -7.55 -14.68 -2.05
CA TYR A 77 -8.17 -13.68 -1.17
C TYR A 77 -7.67 -13.76 0.29
N ALA A 78 -7.28 -14.94 0.76
CA ALA A 78 -6.77 -15.13 2.11
C ALA A 78 -5.31 -14.63 2.22
N ILE A 79 -4.58 -14.63 1.11
CA ILE A 79 -3.21 -14.12 1.03
C ILE A 79 -3.22 -12.61 1.07
N GLU A 80 -4.07 -11.96 0.29
CA GLU A 80 -4.20 -10.50 0.28
C GLU A 80 -4.52 -9.97 1.67
N LYS A 81 -5.55 -10.54 2.31
CA LYS A 81 -5.93 -10.15 3.67
C LYS A 81 -4.77 -10.32 4.65
N ARG A 82 -4.08 -11.48 4.61
CA ARG A 82 -2.99 -11.75 5.55
C ARG A 82 -1.77 -10.86 5.30
N PHE A 83 -1.49 -10.55 4.03
CA PHE A 83 -0.46 -9.61 3.66
C PHE A 83 -0.72 -8.23 4.26
N PHE A 84 -1.94 -7.69 4.14
CA PHE A 84 -2.29 -6.40 4.75
C PHE A 84 -2.22 -6.41 6.28
N GLU A 85 -2.62 -7.50 6.92
CA GLU A 85 -2.47 -7.65 8.38
C GLU A 85 -0.99 -7.65 8.82
N LEU A 86 -0.10 -8.29 8.05
CA LEU A 86 1.34 -8.30 8.34
C LEU A 86 2.01 -6.96 8.04
N THR A 87 1.53 -6.25 7.02
CA THR A 87 2.11 -4.98 6.55
C THR A 87 1.42 -3.73 7.12
N GLU A 88 0.56 -3.89 8.13
CA GLU A 88 -0.02 -2.77 8.89
C GLU A 88 1.08 -1.90 9.52
N ASP A 89 2.20 -2.51 9.92
CA ASP A 89 3.42 -1.77 10.26
C ASP A 89 4.18 -1.38 8.97
N PHE A 90 4.30 -0.08 8.75
CA PHE A 90 5.01 0.50 7.61
C PHE A 90 6.43 -0.05 7.43
N LYS A 91 7.14 -0.42 8.52
CA LYS A 91 8.49 -1.00 8.42
C LYS A 91 8.48 -2.39 7.76
N VAL A 92 7.44 -3.17 8.02
CA VAL A 92 7.27 -4.51 7.46
C VAL A 92 6.93 -4.41 5.98
N PHE A 93 6.17 -3.39 5.59
CA PHE A 93 5.94 -3.04 4.19
C PHE A 93 7.23 -2.59 3.47
N GLU A 94 8.08 -1.78 4.11
CA GLU A 94 9.39 -1.42 3.54
C GLU A 94 10.31 -2.64 3.36
N GLU A 95 10.33 -3.57 4.31
CA GLU A 95 11.09 -4.83 4.19
C GLU A 95 10.61 -5.65 2.98
N PHE A 96 9.29 -5.77 2.82
CA PHE A 96 8.69 -6.41 1.66
C PHE A 96 9.16 -5.76 0.35
N LEU A 97 9.07 -4.43 0.24
CA LEU A 97 9.49 -3.73 -0.97
C LEU A 97 10.99 -3.92 -1.25
N ARG A 98 11.86 -3.82 -0.24
CA ARG A 98 13.30 -4.03 -0.44
C ARG A 98 13.62 -5.43 -0.96
N LYS A 99 12.96 -6.45 -0.42
CA LYS A 99 13.28 -7.84 -0.72
C LYS A 99 12.65 -8.35 -2.02
N TYR A 100 11.49 -7.83 -2.40
CA TYR A 100 10.69 -8.39 -3.50
C TYR A 100 10.46 -7.43 -4.67
N SER A 101 10.77 -6.14 -4.54
CA SER A 101 10.72 -5.22 -5.69
C SER A 101 12.05 -5.16 -6.46
N ILE A 102 11.98 -4.82 -7.74
CA ILE A 102 13.14 -4.69 -8.62
C ILE A 102 13.92 -3.38 -8.37
N LEU A 103 13.46 -2.53 -7.44
CA LEU A 103 14.08 -1.24 -7.15
C LEU A 103 15.52 -1.34 -6.60
N GLU A 104 16.01 -2.54 -6.25
CA GLU A 104 17.40 -2.76 -5.81
C GLU A 104 18.45 -2.86 -6.93
N LEU A 105 18.09 -2.74 -8.22
CA LEU A 105 19.07 -2.88 -9.33
C LEU A 105 19.70 -1.57 -9.85
N GLU A 106 19.42 -0.41 -9.24
CA GLU A 106 20.02 0.88 -9.66
C GLU A 106 20.75 1.64 -8.53
N GLN A 107 21.57 0.96 -7.73
CA GLN A 107 22.60 1.62 -6.90
C GLN A 107 24.00 1.09 -7.19
#